data_AF-A0A1L5KPC1-F1
#
_entry.id   AF-A0A1L5KPC1-F1
#
_cell.length_a   1.000
_cell.length_b   1.000
_cell.length_c   1.000
_cell.angle_alpha   90.00
_cell.angle_beta   90.00
_cell.angle_gamma   90.00
#
_symmetry.space_group_name_H-M   'P 1'
#
loop_
_entity.id
_entity.type
_entity.pdbx_description
1 polymer ?
#
loop_
_entity_poly.entity_id
_entity_poly.type
_entity_poly.pdbx_seq_one_letter_code
_entity_poly.pdbx_strand_id
1 'polypeptide(L)'
;MEDEDGNPADNTWKIGLAEFVAGEEMDRYDGFWWSPDSQHVLFESFDTADEPTWYISDPANPETAATGRRYPRALTRNADVYLTVISLAFDENYRYAGITGNADVAWDREAYEYVAAVNWQRGHDPLVLVQNRRQTRDQVLEVAVETAEEPEALSDDVAATWAQAASADQSERIVETDVVEFGGDNEIGETSSFASSAPTLGATRVLEEHANEQWIDLIQGTPAYTTDGRLVCSLNDMDTDTNRLTVDGRPFTPAGWNVRTVLDVTDTD
;
A
#
# COMPACT_ATOMS: atom_id res chain seq x y z
N MET A 1 14.46 -27.77 4.46
CA MET A 1 14.37 -28.34 5.82
C MET A 1 13.20 -29.30 5.81
N GLU A 2 13.27 -30.38 6.58
CA GLU A 2 12.15 -31.31 6.76
C GLU A 2 11.55 -31.05 8.15
N ASP A 3 10.25 -31.30 8.34
CA ASP A 3 9.60 -31.24 9.65
C ASP A 3 10.00 -32.45 10.53
N GLU A 4 9.49 -32.52 11.77
CA GLU A 4 9.79 -33.64 12.70
C GLU A 4 9.36 -35.02 12.15
N ASP A 5 8.50 -35.05 11.13
CA ASP A 5 7.99 -36.26 10.48
C ASP A 5 8.71 -36.59 9.15
N GLY A 6 9.71 -35.81 8.76
CA GLY A 6 10.48 -36.02 7.52
C GLY A 6 9.76 -35.55 6.26
N ASN A 7 8.69 -34.77 6.37
CA ASN A 7 8.06 -34.13 5.22
C ASN A 7 8.86 -32.87 4.86
N PRO A 8 8.95 -32.49 3.58
CA PRO A 8 9.51 -31.19 3.22
C PRO A 8 8.76 -30.10 3.99
N ALA A 9 9.51 -29.23 4.70
CA ALA A 9 8.93 -28.12 5.43
C ALA A 9 8.04 -27.33 4.47
N ASP A 10 6.81 -27.10 4.92
CA ASP A 10 5.78 -26.47 4.11
C ASP A 10 6.28 -25.07 3.71
N ASN A 11 6.43 -24.81 2.41
CA ASN A 11 6.89 -23.50 1.94
C ASN A 11 5.71 -22.53 1.95
N THR A 12 5.61 -21.76 3.04
CA THR A 12 4.55 -20.79 3.31
C THR A 12 4.75 -19.45 2.61
N TRP A 13 5.95 -19.19 2.10
CA TRP A 13 6.25 -17.97 1.35
C TRP A 13 5.78 -18.06 -0.10
N LYS A 14 5.17 -16.98 -0.58
CA LYS A 14 4.79 -16.74 -1.98
C LYS A 14 5.27 -15.36 -2.42
N ILE A 15 5.44 -15.19 -3.73
CA ILE A 15 5.90 -13.95 -4.37
C ILE A 15 5.16 -13.76 -5.70
N GLY A 16 4.78 -12.52 -6.01
CA GLY A 16 4.12 -12.15 -7.25
C GLY A 16 2.68 -12.64 -7.39
N LEU A 17 2.03 -12.98 -6.27
CA LEU A 17 0.63 -13.39 -6.18
C LEU A 17 -0.06 -12.54 -5.12
N ALA A 18 -1.36 -12.32 -5.29
CA ALA A 18 -2.17 -11.79 -4.21
C ALA A 18 -2.41 -12.88 -3.16
N GLU A 19 -2.35 -12.52 -1.88
CA GLU A 19 -2.79 -13.37 -0.79
C GLU A 19 -4.32 -13.64 -0.85
N PHE A 20 -4.78 -14.64 -0.09
CA PHE A 20 -6.12 -15.19 -0.21
C PHE A 20 -7.24 -14.16 0.06
N VAL A 21 -7.14 -13.36 1.12
CA VAL A 21 -8.12 -12.34 1.50
C VAL A 21 -8.21 -11.26 0.43
N ALA A 22 -7.07 -10.79 -0.08
CA ALA A 22 -7.03 -9.81 -1.16
C ALA A 22 -7.78 -10.31 -2.41
N GLY A 23 -7.55 -11.55 -2.82
CA GLY A 23 -8.23 -12.14 -3.98
C GLY A 23 -9.72 -12.39 -3.75
N GLU A 24 -10.08 -12.97 -2.60
CA GLU A 24 -11.45 -13.44 -2.35
C GLU A 24 -12.38 -12.33 -1.83
N GLU A 25 -11.87 -11.43 -0.99
CA GLU A 25 -12.68 -10.45 -0.25
C GLU A 25 -12.48 -9.00 -0.72
N MET A 26 -11.39 -8.72 -1.46
CA MET A 26 -11.07 -7.37 -1.97
C MET A 26 -11.04 -7.29 -3.50
N ASP A 27 -11.35 -8.38 -4.21
CA ASP A 27 -11.28 -8.50 -5.67
C ASP A 27 -9.91 -8.09 -6.27
N ARG A 28 -8.82 -8.19 -5.49
CA ARG A 28 -7.44 -7.90 -5.93
C ARG A 28 -6.72 -9.20 -6.23
N TYR A 29 -6.64 -9.55 -7.52
CA TYR A 29 -6.00 -10.78 -7.98
C TYR A 29 -4.53 -10.61 -8.39
N ASP A 30 -4.11 -9.38 -8.69
CA ASP A 30 -2.73 -9.07 -9.05
C ASP A 30 -1.84 -9.00 -7.79
N GLY A 31 -0.66 -9.61 -7.88
CA GLY A 31 0.41 -9.53 -6.87
C GLY A 31 1.70 -8.93 -7.40
N PHE A 32 1.68 -8.36 -8.61
CA PHE A 32 2.80 -7.59 -9.17
C PHE A 32 2.30 -6.58 -10.21
N TRP A 33 3.01 -5.46 -10.31
CA TRP A 33 2.67 -4.33 -11.15
C TRP A 33 3.93 -3.81 -11.82
N TRP A 34 3.91 -3.80 -13.15
CA TRP A 34 4.97 -3.20 -13.96
C TRP A 34 4.80 -1.69 -13.99
N SER A 35 5.92 -0.97 -13.91
CA SER A 35 5.89 0.45 -14.24
C SER A 35 5.52 0.66 -15.71
N PRO A 36 4.78 1.72 -16.06
CA PRO A 36 4.37 2.00 -17.45
C PRO A 36 5.51 2.20 -18.46
N ASP A 37 6.73 2.45 -17.97
CA ASP A 37 7.97 2.55 -18.75
C ASP A 37 8.83 1.26 -18.71
N SER A 38 8.34 0.22 -18.03
CA SER A 38 9.00 -1.09 -17.87
C SER A 38 10.36 -1.05 -17.18
N GLN A 39 10.71 0.02 -16.48
CA GLN A 39 11.96 0.13 -15.72
C GLN A 39 11.87 -0.44 -14.30
N HIS A 40 10.66 -0.64 -13.78
CA HIS A 40 10.46 -1.12 -12.42
C HIS A 40 9.36 -2.19 -12.33
N VAL A 41 9.43 -2.98 -11.28
CA VAL A 41 8.36 -3.90 -10.86
C VAL A 41 8.12 -3.74 -9.37
N LEU A 42 6.89 -3.48 -9.00
CA LEU A 42 6.41 -3.57 -7.62
C LEU A 42 5.74 -4.93 -7.47
N PHE A 43 6.07 -5.69 -6.44
CA PHE A 43 5.43 -6.99 -6.22
C PHE A 43 5.16 -7.26 -4.76
N GLU A 44 4.13 -8.05 -4.53
CA GLU A 44 3.78 -8.62 -3.25
C GLU A 44 4.60 -9.87 -2.97
N SER A 45 5.03 -10.01 -1.72
CA SER A 45 5.40 -11.29 -1.14
C SER A 45 4.69 -11.46 0.20
N PHE A 46 4.37 -12.69 0.57
CA PHE A 46 3.65 -12.95 1.81
C PHE A 46 4.01 -14.29 2.42
N ASP A 47 3.90 -14.38 3.75
CA ASP A 47 4.06 -15.60 4.54
C ASP A 47 2.74 -16.02 5.19
N THR A 48 2.27 -17.23 4.90
CA THR A 48 1.04 -17.81 5.48
C THR A 48 1.30 -18.68 6.71
N ALA A 49 2.49 -18.65 7.32
CA ALA A 49 2.85 -19.55 8.42
C ALA A 49 1.90 -19.46 9.63
N ASP A 50 1.41 -18.26 9.92
CA ASP A 50 0.54 -17.99 11.08
C ASP A 50 -0.95 -18.25 10.81
N GLU A 51 -1.33 -18.52 9.57
CA GLU A 51 -2.70 -18.88 9.24
C GLU A 51 -3.02 -20.30 9.72
N PRO A 52 -4.22 -20.55 10.27
CA PRO A 52 -4.61 -21.88 10.67
C PRO A 52 -4.76 -22.81 9.45
N THR A 53 -4.40 -24.07 9.62
CA THR A 53 -4.63 -25.10 8.61
C THR A 53 -6.08 -25.59 8.68
N TRP A 54 -6.80 -25.46 7.57
CA TRP A 54 -8.11 -26.05 7.34
C TRP A 54 -7.98 -27.30 6.47
N TYR A 55 -8.76 -28.34 6.76
CA TYR A 55 -8.75 -29.58 5.98
C TYR A 55 -10.00 -29.68 5.13
N ILE A 56 -9.83 -29.77 3.82
CA ILE A 56 -10.93 -29.85 2.86
C ILE A 56 -10.85 -31.20 2.14
N SER A 57 -11.91 -31.99 2.22
CA SER A 57 -12.07 -33.23 1.43
C SER A 57 -12.43 -32.89 -0.01
N ASP A 58 -11.89 -33.63 -0.97
CA ASP A 58 -12.33 -33.54 -2.36
C ASP A 58 -13.65 -34.31 -2.54
N PRO A 59 -14.79 -33.62 -2.79
CA PRO A 59 -16.08 -34.29 -2.95
C PRO A 59 -16.16 -35.14 -4.23
N ALA A 60 -15.29 -34.88 -5.23
CA ALA A 60 -15.24 -35.68 -6.46
C ALA A 60 -14.45 -36.99 -6.26
N ASN A 61 -13.54 -37.04 -5.28
CA ASN A 61 -12.71 -38.19 -4.95
C ASN A 61 -12.75 -38.47 -3.43
N PRO A 62 -13.91 -38.87 -2.87
CA PRO A 62 -14.13 -38.93 -1.42
C PRO A 62 -13.28 -39.98 -0.69
N GLU A 63 -12.64 -40.90 -1.40
CA GLU A 63 -11.67 -41.85 -0.89
C GLU A 63 -10.28 -41.24 -0.61
N THR A 64 -10.00 -40.06 -1.15
CA THR A 64 -8.75 -39.34 -0.90
C THR A 64 -8.77 -38.67 0.47
N ALA A 65 -7.62 -38.67 1.16
CA ALA A 65 -7.50 -37.97 2.43
C ALA A 65 -7.70 -36.46 2.22
N ALA A 66 -8.33 -35.81 3.21
CA ALA A 66 -8.52 -34.36 3.17
C ALA A 66 -7.17 -33.64 3.06
N THR A 67 -7.12 -32.60 2.22
CA THR A 67 -5.91 -31.80 2.02
C THR A 67 -5.91 -30.62 2.97
N GLY A 68 -4.81 -30.41 3.68
CA GLY A 68 -4.59 -29.23 4.51
C GLY A 68 -4.30 -28.01 3.63
N ARG A 69 -4.92 -26.87 3.96
CA ARG A 69 -4.66 -25.57 3.34
C ARG A 69 -4.61 -24.51 4.43
N ARG A 70 -3.69 -23.56 4.31
CA ARG A 70 -3.69 -22.35 5.13
C ARG A 70 -4.89 -21.50 4.74
N TYR A 71 -5.66 -21.06 5.73
CA TYR A 71 -6.91 -20.36 5.51
C TYR A 71 -7.09 -19.24 6.55
N PRO A 72 -7.22 -17.97 6.14
CA PRO A 72 -7.36 -16.83 7.02
C PRO A 72 -8.79 -16.78 7.59
N ARG A 73 -9.03 -17.58 8.64
CA ARG A 73 -10.33 -17.57 9.33
C ARG A 73 -10.54 -16.21 10.01
N ALA A 74 -11.77 -15.70 9.98
CA ALA A 74 -12.12 -14.49 10.73
C ALA A 74 -11.67 -14.58 12.21
N LEU A 75 -11.10 -13.49 12.71
CA LEU A 75 -10.53 -13.36 14.06
C LEU A 75 -9.26 -14.20 14.33
N THR A 76 -8.60 -14.73 13.29
CA THR A 76 -7.23 -15.30 13.38
C THR A 76 -6.24 -14.43 12.60
N ARG A 77 -4.94 -14.71 12.70
CA ARG A 77 -3.90 -14.01 11.92
C ARG A 77 -4.12 -14.26 10.41
N ASN A 78 -3.92 -13.21 9.61
CA ASN A 78 -3.80 -13.32 8.15
C ASN A 78 -2.35 -13.64 7.76
N ALA A 79 -2.12 -13.83 6.47
CA ALA A 79 -0.79 -13.75 5.87
C ALA A 79 -0.05 -12.45 6.27
N ASP A 80 1.26 -12.55 6.50
CA ASP A 80 2.13 -11.40 6.72
C ASP A 80 2.62 -10.88 5.36
N VAL A 81 2.14 -9.70 4.96
CA VAL A 81 2.26 -9.15 3.60
C VAL A 81 3.37 -8.11 3.53
N TYR A 82 4.14 -8.18 2.45
CA TYR A 82 5.26 -7.30 2.11
C TYR A 82 5.11 -6.82 0.66
N LEU A 83 5.52 -5.58 0.42
CA LEU A 83 5.68 -5.05 -0.94
C LEU A 83 7.15 -4.74 -1.16
N THR A 84 7.69 -5.14 -2.31
CA THR A 84 9.06 -4.86 -2.71
C THR A 84 9.04 -4.24 -4.10
N VAL A 85 9.78 -3.15 -4.28
CA VAL A 85 10.03 -2.55 -5.60
C VAL A 85 11.43 -2.90 -6.07
N ILE A 86 11.56 -3.23 -7.36
CA ILE A 86 12.83 -3.46 -8.03
C ILE A 86 13.01 -2.54 -9.22
N SER A 87 14.24 -2.09 -9.44
CA SER A 87 14.66 -1.33 -10.62
C SER A 87 15.43 -2.26 -11.56
N LEU A 88 15.12 -2.20 -12.83
CA LEU A 88 15.67 -3.04 -13.88
C LEU A 88 16.57 -2.23 -14.81
N ALA A 89 17.69 -2.81 -15.21
CA ALA A 89 18.51 -2.27 -16.28
C ALA A 89 18.29 -3.05 -17.59
N PHE A 90 18.36 -2.31 -18.69
CA PHE A 90 18.36 -2.84 -20.04
C PHE A 90 19.55 -2.28 -20.82
N ASP A 91 20.13 -3.09 -21.70
CA ASP A 91 21.19 -2.63 -22.61
C ASP A 91 20.61 -1.79 -23.77
N GLU A 92 21.49 -1.26 -24.62
CA GLU A 92 21.12 -0.45 -25.80
C GLU A 92 20.20 -1.17 -26.80
N ASN A 93 20.11 -2.51 -26.71
CA ASN A 93 19.24 -3.34 -27.55
C ASN A 93 17.97 -3.79 -26.80
N TYR A 94 17.62 -3.14 -25.68
CA TYR A 94 16.49 -3.46 -24.82
C TYR A 94 16.53 -4.89 -24.25
N ARG A 95 17.73 -5.49 -24.10
CA ARG A 95 17.87 -6.77 -23.41
C ARG A 95 18.06 -6.53 -21.93
N TYR A 96 17.34 -7.30 -21.11
CA TYR A 96 17.49 -7.27 -19.67
C TYR A 96 18.96 -7.51 -19.25
N ALA A 97 19.50 -6.58 -18.47
CA ALA A 97 20.89 -6.54 -18.03
C ALA A 97 21.05 -6.82 -16.53
N GLY A 98 19.98 -6.76 -15.74
CA GLY A 98 20.03 -7.05 -14.30
C GLY A 98 19.06 -6.20 -13.47
N ILE A 99 18.97 -6.50 -12.18
CA ILE A 99 18.34 -5.64 -11.17
C ILE A 99 19.41 -4.67 -10.67
N THR A 100 19.11 -3.37 -10.71
CA THR A 100 20.01 -2.29 -10.26
C THR A 100 19.67 -1.75 -8.88
N GLY A 101 18.45 -1.97 -8.42
CA GLY A 101 17.99 -1.58 -7.10
C GLY A 101 16.84 -2.47 -6.64
N ASN A 102 16.74 -2.67 -5.34
CA ASN A 102 15.57 -3.23 -4.70
C ASN A 102 15.36 -2.56 -3.34
N ALA A 103 14.12 -2.43 -2.93
CA ALA A 103 13.77 -1.94 -1.61
C ALA A 103 12.41 -2.48 -1.19
N ASP A 104 12.27 -2.74 0.10
CA ASP A 104 10.95 -2.95 0.70
C ASP A 104 10.20 -1.62 0.74
N VAL A 105 8.92 -1.66 0.41
CA VAL A 105 8.04 -0.50 0.53
C VAL A 105 7.70 -0.29 2.00
N ALA A 106 7.89 0.92 2.49
CA ALA A 106 7.65 1.24 3.90
C ALA A 106 6.19 1.64 4.14
N TRP A 107 5.50 0.99 5.08
CA TRP A 107 4.25 1.50 5.66
C TRP A 107 4.03 0.90 7.05
N ASP A 108 3.09 1.47 7.81
CA ASP A 108 2.68 0.93 9.10
C ASP A 108 1.82 -0.33 8.92
N ARG A 109 2.49 -1.49 8.78
CA ARG A 109 1.85 -2.81 8.65
C ARG A 109 1.08 -3.24 9.89
N GLU A 110 1.42 -2.69 11.05
CA GLU A 110 0.73 -3.01 12.31
C GLU A 110 -0.63 -2.30 12.36
N ALA A 111 -0.68 -1.02 11.95
CA ALA A 111 -1.94 -0.28 11.84
C ALA A 111 -2.77 -0.67 10.61
N TYR A 112 -2.12 -0.92 9.47
CA TYR A 112 -2.75 -1.21 8.18
C TYR A 112 -2.35 -2.60 7.65
N GLU A 113 -3.15 -3.60 8.05
CA GLU A 113 -2.90 -5.03 7.80
C GLU A 113 -3.06 -5.43 6.32
N TYR A 114 -3.86 -4.69 5.54
CA TYR A 114 -4.20 -5.08 4.16
C TYR A 114 -3.60 -4.14 3.13
N VAL A 115 -3.09 -4.70 2.04
CA VAL A 115 -2.91 -3.99 0.77
C VAL A 115 -4.16 -4.21 -0.07
N ALA A 116 -5.00 -3.18 -0.17
CA ALA A 116 -6.32 -3.27 -0.79
C ALA A 116 -6.27 -3.04 -2.30
N ALA A 117 -5.43 -2.10 -2.76
CA ALA A 117 -5.28 -1.80 -4.18
C ALA A 117 -3.87 -1.26 -4.48
N VAL A 118 -3.41 -1.47 -5.70
CA VAL A 118 -2.19 -0.86 -6.24
C VAL A 118 -2.48 -0.40 -7.66
N ASN A 119 -2.10 0.83 -7.98
CA ASN A 119 -2.27 1.41 -9.31
C ASN A 119 -0.99 2.13 -9.73
N TRP A 120 -0.51 1.85 -10.95
CA TRP A 120 0.69 2.49 -11.49
C TRP A 120 0.39 3.15 -12.83
N GLN A 121 0.20 4.47 -12.79
CA GLN A 121 -0.12 5.26 -13.97
C GLN A 121 1.12 5.91 -14.58
N ARG A 122 1.04 6.15 -15.89
CA ARG A 122 2.16 6.69 -16.67
C ARG A 122 2.52 8.08 -16.15
N GLY A 123 3.81 8.30 -15.88
CA GLY A 123 4.32 9.59 -15.42
C GLY A 123 4.18 9.82 -13.92
N HIS A 124 3.75 8.80 -13.17
CA HIS A 124 3.59 8.86 -11.72
C HIS A 124 4.27 7.67 -11.04
N ASP A 125 4.68 7.90 -9.80
CA ASP A 125 5.00 6.84 -8.85
C ASP A 125 3.74 6.00 -8.54
N PRO A 126 3.88 4.70 -8.21
CA PRO A 126 2.74 3.86 -7.92
C PRO A 126 2.00 4.29 -6.66
N LEU A 127 0.69 4.19 -6.72
CA LEU A 127 -0.23 4.38 -5.61
C LEU A 127 -0.53 3.03 -4.95
N VAL A 128 -0.52 2.99 -3.62
CA VAL A 128 -0.89 1.84 -2.80
C VAL A 128 -1.97 2.26 -1.81
N LEU A 129 -3.11 1.57 -1.82
CA LEU A 129 -4.16 1.71 -0.81
C LEU A 129 -3.96 0.65 0.26
N VAL A 130 -3.73 1.07 1.50
CA VAL A 130 -3.62 0.17 2.66
C VAL A 130 -4.79 0.37 3.61
N GLN A 131 -5.31 -0.70 4.20
CA GLN A 131 -6.51 -0.67 5.05
C GLN A 131 -6.25 -1.35 6.40
N ASN A 132 -6.82 -0.79 7.47
CA ASN A 132 -6.71 -1.38 8.79
C ASN A 132 -7.53 -2.68 8.92
N ARG A 133 -7.24 -3.48 9.94
CA ARG A 133 -7.89 -4.79 10.15
C ARG A 133 -9.42 -4.73 10.23
N ARG A 134 -9.95 -3.63 10.77
CA ARG A 134 -11.38 -3.39 10.93
C ARG A 134 -12.06 -2.86 9.67
N GLN A 135 -11.28 -2.53 8.65
CA GLN A 135 -11.77 -1.93 7.40
C GLN A 135 -12.50 -0.60 7.61
N THR A 136 -12.09 0.17 8.61
CA THR A 136 -12.70 1.47 8.98
C THR A 136 -11.77 2.65 8.75
N ARG A 137 -10.50 2.39 8.45
CA ARG A 137 -9.48 3.39 8.13
C ARG A 137 -8.58 2.88 7.02
N ASP A 138 -8.19 3.75 6.13
CA ASP A 138 -7.24 3.47 5.06
C ASP A 138 -6.30 4.66 4.83
N GLN A 139 -5.24 4.41 4.07
CA GLN A 139 -4.32 5.42 3.58
C GLN A 139 -4.03 5.17 2.11
N VAL A 140 -4.00 6.25 1.34
CA VAL A 140 -3.45 6.26 -0.02
C VAL A 140 -1.99 6.68 0.08
N LEU A 141 -1.09 5.79 -0.30
CA LEU A 141 0.36 5.99 -0.28
C LEU A 141 0.87 6.17 -1.70
N GLU A 142 1.80 7.09 -1.89
CA GLU A 142 2.68 7.14 -3.07
C GLU A 142 4.01 6.48 -2.70
N VAL A 143 4.51 5.58 -3.55
CA VAL A 143 5.76 4.85 -3.32
C VAL A 143 6.85 5.38 -4.26
N ALA A 144 7.93 5.92 -3.72
CA ALA A 144 9.02 6.46 -4.52
C ALA A 144 9.75 5.36 -5.31
N VAL A 145 9.88 5.54 -6.64
CA VAL A 145 10.63 4.62 -7.50
C VAL A 145 11.85 5.23 -8.20
N GLU A 146 11.93 6.57 -8.25
CA GLU A 146 13.15 7.24 -8.69
C GLU A 146 14.19 7.21 -7.57
N THR A 147 15.36 6.63 -7.87
CA THR A 147 16.53 6.79 -7.01
C THR A 147 17.07 8.19 -7.28
N ALA A 148 17.33 8.96 -6.22
CA ALA A 148 18.10 10.19 -6.33
C ALA A 148 19.32 9.94 -7.23
N GLU A 149 19.43 10.63 -8.38
CA GLU A 149 20.74 10.83 -8.98
C GLU A 149 21.61 11.47 -7.88
N GLU A 150 22.72 10.82 -7.53
CA GLU A 150 23.63 11.19 -6.44
C GLU A 150 23.67 12.71 -6.21
N PRO A 151 23.14 13.23 -5.08
CA PRO A 151 23.26 14.65 -4.81
C PRO A 151 24.74 14.95 -4.60
N GLU A 152 25.30 15.89 -5.37
CA GLU A 152 26.64 16.44 -5.09
C GLU A 152 26.72 16.82 -3.61
N ALA A 153 27.48 16.01 -2.85
CA ALA A 153 27.86 16.14 -1.44
C ALA A 153 27.04 17.13 -0.59
N LEU A 154 25.99 16.63 0.09
CA LEU A 154 25.32 17.36 1.17
C LEU A 154 25.88 16.93 2.54
N SER A 155 26.08 17.90 3.44
CA SER A 155 26.77 17.74 4.72
C SER A 155 26.03 16.88 5.75
N ASP A 156 26.81 16.25 6.64
CA ASP A 156 26.43 15.19 7.62
C ASP A 156 25.20 15.46 8.52
N ASP A 157 24.74 16.70 8.68
CA ASP A 157 23.61 17.05 9.57
C ASP A 157 22.20 16.84 8.95
N VAL A 158 22.09 16.54 7.66
CA VAL A 158 20.81 16.50 6.90
C VAL A 158 20.15 15.10 6.85
N ALA A 159 20.89 14.02 7.11
CA ALA A 159 20.37 12.65 7.04
C ALA A 159 19.30 12.31 8.11
N ALA A 160 19.11 13.17 9.12
CA ALA A 160 18.28 12.89 10.28
C ALA A 160 16.75 12.96 10.02
N THR A 161 16.28 13.67 8.99
CA THR A 161 14.84 13.98 8.83
C THR A 161 14.03 12.82 8.22
N TRP A 162 14.62 11.99 7.33
CA TRP A 162 13.95 10.78 6.81
C TRP A 162 14.03 9.60 7.78
N ALA A 163 15.05 9.56 8.64
CA ALA A 163 15.18 8.54 9.68
C ALA A 163 14.09 8.65 10.77
N GLN A 164 13.60 9.87 11.04
CA GLN A 164 12.58 10.12 12.07
C GLN A 164 11.17 9.63 11.67
N ALA A 165 10.84 9.57 10.37
CA ALA A 165 9.57 9.02 9.90
C ALA A 165 9.55 7.48 9.94
N ALA A 166 10.71 6.84 9.79
CA ALA A 166 10.85 5.38 9.85
C ALA A 166 11.00 4.83 11.28
N SER A 167 11.27 5.67 12.29
CA SER A 167 11.58 5.23 13.66
C SER A 167 10.58 5.67 14.73
N ALA A 168 9.41 6.21 14.38
CA ALA A 168 8.41 6.62 15.36
C ALA A 168 7.66 5.40 15.91
N ASP A 169 8.29 4.69 16.85
CA ASP A 169 7.60 3.94 17.90
C ASP A 169 6.64 4.91 18.61
N GLN A 170 5.33 4.74 18.41
CA GLN A 170 4.30 5.52 19.11
C GLN A 170 3.45 4.62 19.98
N SER A 171 4.12 3.87 20.84
CA SER A 171 3.53 3.24 22.02
C SER A 171 3.32 4.24 23.17
N GLU A 172 2.53 5.31 23.00
CA GLU A 172 2.07 6.12 24.15
C GLU A 172 0.55 6.45 24.11
N ARG A 173 -0.19 5.51 24.69
CA ARG A 173 -1.33 5.65 25.61
C ARG A 173 -1.90 7.08 25.81
N ILE A 174 -3.14 7.24 25.36
CA ILE A 174 -4.11 8.28 25.76
C ILE A 174 -4.16 8.42 27.29
N VAL A 175 -3.80 9.61 27.81
CA VAL A 175 -4.26 10.12 29.11
C VAL A 175 -4.32 11.64 29.11
N GLU A 176 -5.55 12.13 29.27
CA GLU A 176 -5.99 13.31 30.05
C GLU A 176 -5.44 14.72 29.73
N THR A 177 -6.37 15.52 29.21
CA THR A 177 -6.59 16.98 29.32
C THR A 177 -5.84 17.70 30.45
N ASP A 178 -5.12 18.80 30.15
CA ASP A 178 -5.51 20.16 30.60
C ASP A 178 -4.55 21.31 30.17
N VAL A 179 -5.19 22.45 29.89
CA VAL A 179 -4.77 23.87 29.89
C VAL A 179 -3.72 24.41 28.89
N VAL A 180 -4.19 25.35 28.06
CA VAL A 180 -3.43 26.27 27.21
C VAL A 180 -3.19 27.59 27.95
N GLU A 181 -1.95 28.06 28.03
CA GLU A 181 -1.63 29.48 28.28
C GLU A 181 -0.88 30.07 27.07
N PHE A 182 -1.39 31.18 26.54
CA PHE A 182 -0.79 31.97 25.48
C PHE A 182 0.09 33.07 26.07
N GLY A 183 1.29 33.25 25.50
CA GLY A 183 2.09 34.45 25.72
C GLY A 183 3.25 34.60 24.73
N GLY A 184 3.32 35.75 24.07
CA GLY A 184 4.60 36.40 23.73
C GLY A 184 5.09 36.31 22.28
N ASP A 185 4.55 37.20 21.44
CA ASP A 185 5.21 38.17 20.55
C ASP A 185 6.57 37.87 19.87
N ASN A 186 6.56 38.08 18.54
CA ASN A 186 7.64 38.60 17.66
C ASN A 186 8.69 37.56 17.21
N GLU A 187 8.97 37.33 15.92
CA GLU A 187 9.60 38.26 14.96
C GLU A 187 9.68 37.60 13.56
N ILE A 188 9.71 38.41 12.51
CA ILE A 188 9.72 38.01 11.08
C ILE A 188 11.18 37.90 10.63
N GLY A 189 11.62 36.72 10.16
CA GLY A 189 12.98 36.56 9.63
C GLY A 189 13.22 35.22 8.94
N GLU A 190 13.46 35.30 7.63
CA GLU A 190 14.15 34.31 6.77
C GLU A 190 13.40 33.02 6.44
N THR A 191 12.74 33.01 5.28
CA THR A 191 12.32 31.78 4.59
C THR A 191 13.58 31.04 4.12
N SER A 192 14.10 30.14 4.95
CA SER A 192 15.08 29.14 4.53
C SER A 192 14.46 28.27 3.43
N SER A 193 15.08 28.27 2.26
CA SER A 193 14.79 27.33 1.19
C SER A 193 15.20 25.94 1.64
N PHE A 194 14.23 25.10 2.01
CA PHE A 194 14.46 23.68 2.25
C PHE A 194 14.76 23.02 0.89
N ALA A 195 16.01 22.61 0.68
CA ALA A 195 16.35 21.73 -0.42
C ALA A 195 15.81 20.34 -0.08
N SER A 196 14.86 19.85 -0.86
CA SER A 196 14.30 18.50 -0.76
C SER A 196 15.39 17.49 -1.12
N SER A 197 15.79 16.61 -0.21
CA SER A 197 16.49 15.39 -0.62
C SER A 197 15.51 14.54 -1.43
N ALA A 198 15.99 13.97 -2.54
CA ALA A 198 15.18 13.09 -3.37
C ALA A 198 14.81 11.82 -2.57
N PRO A 199 13.59 11.30 -2.74
CA PRO A 199 13.12 10.17 -1.98
C PRO A 199 13.96 8.93 -2.28
N THR A 200 14.11 8.06 -1.27
CA THR A 200 14.79 6.77 -1.43
C THR A 200 13.82 5.76 -2.03
N LEU A 201 14.31 4.88 -2.92
CA LEU A 201 13.52 3.78 -3.48
C LEU A 201 12.75 3.04 -2.37
N GLY A 202 11.43 2.86 -2.56
CA GLY A 202 10.56 2.19 -1.60
C GLY A 202 10.06 3.05 -0.43
N ALA A 203 10.57 4.27 -0.26
CA ALA A 203 10.00 5.22 0.70
C ALA A 203 8.58 5.61 0.28
N THR A 204 7.71 5.86 1.25
CA THR A 204 6.32 6.22 0.99
C THR A 204 5.97 7.60 1.51
N ARG A 205 4.97 8.20 0.87
CA ARG A 205 4.32 9.43 1.29
C ARG A 205 2.82 9.21 1.36
N VAL A 206 2.21 9.50 2.51
CA VAL A 206 0.76 9.49 2.66
C VAL A 206 0.18 10.67 1.87
N LEU A 207 -0.76 10.40 0.96
CA LEU A 207 -1.47 11.39 0.16
C LEU A 207 -2.79 11.79 0.79
N GLU A 208 -3.57 10.78 1.17
CA GLU A 208 -4.87 10.92 1.82
C GLU A 208 -5.05 9.82 2.87
N GLU A 209 -5.84 10.13 3.88
CA GLU A 209 -6.31 9.18 4.90
C GLU A 209 -7.83 9.26 4.95
N HIS A 210 -8.52 8.14 4.99
CA HIS A 210 -9.97 8.11 5.17
C HIS A 210 -10.36 7.34 6.42
N ALA A 211 -11.53 7.67 6.94
CA ALA A 211 -12.13 7.01 8.09
C ALA A 211 -13.64 6.92 7.92
N ASN A 212 -14.20 5.77 8.30
CA ASN A 212 -15.63 5.52 8.33
C ASN A 212 -16.00 4.81 9.64
N GLU A 213 -17.11 5.21 10.27
CA GLU A 213 -17.54 4.62 11.55
C GLU A 213 -18.01 3.16 11.43
N GLN A 214 -18.42 2.73 10.23
CA GLN A 214 -18.95 1.40 9.96
C GLN A 214 -17.92 0.52 9.25
N TRP A 215 -17.65 0.82 7.99
CA TRP A 215 -16.59 0.22 7.16
C TRP A 215 -16.39 1.09 5.91
N ILE A 216 -15.26 0.91 5.23
CA ILE A 216 -14.92 1.55 3.96
C ILE A 216 -15.10 0.50 2.87
N ASP A 217 -16.03 0.75 1.93
CA ASP A 217 -16.15 -0.08 0.72
C ASP A 217 -15.08 0.36 -0.29
N LEU A 218 -14.38 -0.63 -0.85
CA LEU A 218 -13.42 -0.41 -1.93
C LEU A 218 -14.15 -0.18 -3.26
N ILE A 219 -13.70 0.82 -4.03
CA ILE A 219 -14.15 1.02 -5.40
C ILE A 219 -13.01 0.65 -6.35
N GLN A 220 -13.17 -0.47 -7.06
CA GLN A 220 -12.19 -0.96 -8.02
C GLN A 220 -11.84 0.12 -9.06
N GLY A 221 -10.55 0.27 -9.36
CA GLY A 221 -10.00 1.34 -10.21
C GLY A 221 -9.62 2.62 -9.46
N THR A 222 -9.77 2.64 -8.13
CA THR A 222 -9.23 3.69 -7.25
C THR A 222 -8.26 3.09 -6.23
N PRO A 223 -7.27 3.85 -5.73
CA PRO A 223 -6.94 5.22 -6.10
C PRO A 223 -6.30 5.32 -7.50
N ALA A 224 -6.39 6.50 -8.10
CA ALA A 224 -5.80 6.79 -9.41
C ALA A 224 -5.48 8.29 -9.52
N TYR A 225 -4.44 8.64 -10.25
CA TYR A 225 -4.21 9.98 -10.77
C TYR A 225 -5.07 10.27 -12.01
N THR A 226 -5.52 11.50 -12.14
CA THR A 226 -5.92 12.07 -13.42
C THR A 226 -4.71 12.34 -14.31
N THR A 227 -4.92 12.59 -15.61
CA THR A 227 -3.80 12.91 -16.52
C THR A 227 -3.08 14.21 -16.15
N ASP A 228 -3.77 15.13 -15.46
CA ASP A 228 -3.18 16.36 -14.91
C ASP A 228 -2.63 16.21 -13.47
N GLY A 229 -2.54 14.98 -12.95
CA GLY A 229 -1.86 14.65 -11.70
C GLY A 229 -2.66 14.88 -10.42
N ARG A 230 -3.99 15.02 -10.51
CA ARG A 230 -4.89 15.12 -9.35
C ARG A 230 -5.28 13.74 -8.86
N LEU A 231 -5.44 13.59 -7.55
CA LEU A 231 -5.73 12.29 -6.95
C LEU A 231 -7.23 12.02 -6.95
N VAL A 232 -7.63 10.86 -7.48
CA VAL A 232 -8.98 10.32 -7.45
C VAL A 232 -9.05 9.19 -6.43
N CYS A 233 -9.92 9.33 -5.44
CA CYS A 233 -10.17 8.31 -4.41
C CYS A 233 -11.66 7.95 -4.35
N SER A 234 -11.95 6.79 -3.75
CA SER A 234 -13.29 6.45 -3.30
C SER A 234 -13.70 7.29 -2.10
N LEU A 235 -15.01 7.54 -1.98
CA LEU A 235 -15.63 8.16 -0.82
C LEU A 235 -16.92 7.42 -0.49
N ASN A 236 -16.95 6.72 0.64
CA ASN A 236 -18.20 6.17 1.20
C ASN A 236 -18.91 7.30 1.97
N ASP A 237 -19.74 8.06 1.27
CA ASP A 237 -20.42 9.24 1.80
C ASP A 237 -21.65 8.83 2.62
N MET A 238 -21.46 8.73 3.93
CA MET A 238 -22.49 8.30 4.88
C MET A 238 -23.62 9.30 5.05
N ASP A 239 -23.38 10.60 4.82
CA ASP A 239 -24.40 11.64 4.92
C ASP A 239 -25.44 11.51 3.80
N THR A 240 -25.00 11.00 2.65
CA THR A 240 -25.85 10.84 1.46
C THR A 240 -26.12 9.39 1.06
N ASP A 241 -25.67 8.42 1.86
CA ASP A 241 -25.82 6.97 1.63
C ASP A 241 -25.38 6.59 0.20
N THR A 242 -24.19 7.07 -0.21
CA THR A 242 -23.72 6.96 -1.59
C THR A 242 -22.21 6.68 -1.66
N ASN A 243 -21.83 5.67 -2.45
CA ASN A 243 -20.43 5.48 -2.86
C ASN A 243 -20.08 6.44 -4.00
N ARG A 244 -19.15 7.37 -3.73
CA ARG A 244 -18.78 8.50 -4.57
C ARG A 244 -17.28 8.48 -4.89
N LEU A 245 -16.86 9.37 -5.78
CA LEU A 245 -15.45 9.66 -6.02
C LEU A 245 -15.12 11.05 -5.51
N THR A 246 -13.90 11.23 -5.02
CA THR A 246 -13.28 12.53 -4.79
C THR A 246 -12.25 12.84 -5.87
N VAL A 247 -11.96 14.13 -6.06
CA VAL A 247 -10.76 14.62 -6.75
C VAL A 247 -10.08 15.59 -5.80
N ASP A 248 -8.83 15.29 -5.41
CA ASP A 248 -8.07 15.99 -4.36
C ASP A 248 -8.90 16.21 -3.08
N GLY A 249 -9.45 15.12 -2.55
CA GLY A 249 -10.32 15.11 -1.36
C GLY A 249 -11.69 15.77 -1.53
N ARG A 250 -12.04 16.33 -2.71
CA ARG A 250 -13.33 17.00 -2.93
C ARG A 250 -14.32 16.10 -3.65
N PRO A 251 -15.55 15.90 -3.15
CA PRO A 251 -16.55 15.07 -3.82
C PRO A 251 -16.80 15.53 -5.27
N PHE A 252 -16.62 14.62 -6.22
CA PHE A 252 -16.71 14.87 -7.65
C PHE A 252 -18.01 14.33 -8.25
N THR A 253 -18.39 13.09 -7.93
CA THR A 253 -19.62 12.49 -8.45
C THR A 253 -20.86 12.98 -7.69
N PRO A 254 -22.06 13.05 -8.30
CA PRO A 254 -23.27 13.51 -7.61
C PRO A 254 -23.71 12.61 -6.44
N ALA A 255 -24.35 13.21 -5.44
CA ALA A 255 -25.03 12.46 -4.37
C ALA A 255 -26.22 11.66 -4.94
N GLY A 256 -26.46 10.46 -4.39
CA GLY A 256 -27.50 9.53 -4.83
C GLY A 256 -27.14 8.66 -6.04
N TRP A 257 -25.95 8.82 -6.62
CA TRP A 257 -25.43 7.97 -7.70
C TRP A 257 -24.33 7.07 -7.15
N ASN A 258 -24.64 5.78 -6.98
CA ASN A 258 -23.68 4.80 -6.46
C ASN A 258 -22.67 4.39 -7.54
N VAL A 259 -21.44 4.85 -7.36
CA VAL A 259 -20.27 4.41 -8.14
C VAL A 259 -19.90 3.00 -7.68
N ARG A 260 -19.74 2.09 -8.64
CA ARG A 260 -19.37 0.69 -8.38
C ARG A 260 -17.95 0.34 -8.78
N THR A 261 -17.47 0.96 -9.85
CA THR A 261 -16.13 0.73 -10.38
C THR A 261 -15.73 1.92 -11.25
N VAL A 262 -14.44 2.20 -11.29
CA VAL A 262 -13.79 3.09 -12.23
C VAL A 262 -13.05 2.22 -13.23
N LEU A 263 -13.40 2.31 -14.50
CA LEU A 263 -12.78 1.49 -15.54
C LEU A 263 -11.50 2.12 -16.08
N ASP A 264 -11.46 3.45 -16.11
CA ASP A 264 -10.32 4.23 -16.62
C ASP A 264 -10.42 5.67 -16.12
N VAL A 265 -9.28 6.35 -16.02
CA VAL A 265 -9.17 7.77 -15.66
C VAL A 265 -8.33 8.46 -16.72
N THR A 266 -8.99 9.09 -17.69
CA THR A 266 -8.35 9.79 -18.81
C THR A 266 -9.03 11.12 -19.09
N ASP A 267 -8.35 11.97 -19.85
CA ASP A 267 -8.89 13.24 -20.35
C ASP A 267 -9.64 13.10 -21.69
N THR A 268 -9.73 11.89 -22.24
CA THR A 268 -10.31 11.63 -23.57
C THR A 268 -11.52 10.72 -23.48
N ASP A 269 -12.71 11.30 -23.68
CA ASP A 269 -13.96 10.58 -23.98
C ASP A 269 -13.95 9.93 -25.38
#